data_AF-A0A5R2MSR9-F1
#
_entry.id   AF-A0A5R2MSR9-F1
#
_cell.length_a   1.000
_cell.length_b   1.000
_cell.length_c   1.000
_cell.angle_alpha   90.00
_cell.angle_beta   90.00
_cell.angle_gamma   90.00
#
_symmetry.space_group_name_H-M   'P 1'
#
loop_
_entity.id
_entity.type
_entity.pdbx_description
1 polymer ?
#
loop_
_entity_poly.entity_id
_entity_poly.type
_entity_poly.pdbx_seq_one_letter_code
_entity_poly.pdbx_strand_id
1 'polypeptide(L)'
;VAYFWGANKLLDLIFPSRGVSGTAAVNNLRRQGLVRPWLFVGPALIILIIYLIYPVIATLWLSFFDRGGTSFVGFANYEWALRDPDLRNAIMNNI
;
A
#
# COMPACT_ATOMS: atom_id res chain seq x y z
N VAL A 1 -19.83 12.36 1.25
CA VAL A 1 -20.07 13.71 0.65
C VAL A 1 -18.96 14.71 1.01
N ALA A 2 -18.57 14.86 2.28
CA ALA A 2 -17.53 15.81 2.70
C ALA A 2 -16.18 15.66 1.98
N TYR A 3 -15.69 14.43 1.82
CA TYR A 3 -14.43 14.14 1.13
C TYR A 3 -14.42 14.61 -0.33
N PHE A 4 -15.48 14.31 -1.09
CA PHE A 4 -15.64 14.76 -2.47
C PHE A 4 -15.60 16.29 -2.57
N TRP A 5 -16.30 16.97 -1.66
CA TRP A 5 -16.33 18.43 -1.62
C TRP A 5 -14.96 19.02 -1.27
N GLY A 6 -14.28 18.46 -0.26
CA GLY A 6 -12.93 18.90 0.14
C GLY A 6 -11.89 18.66 -0.95
N ALA A 7 -11.91 17.48 -1.59
CA ALA A 7 -11.00 17.13 -2.68
C ALA A 7 -11.16 18.07 -3.88
N ASN A 8 -12.40 18.39 -4.26
CA ASN A 8 -12.64 19.35 -5.35
C ASN A 8 -12.26 20.78 -4.96
N LYS A 9 -12.58 21.22 -3.74
CA LYS A 9 -12.16 22.52 -3.23
C LYS A 9 -10.64 22.66 -3.20
N LEU A 10 -9.92 21.59 -2.85
CA LEU A 10 -8.46 21.54 -2.87
C LEU A 10 -7.91 21.66 -4.29
N LEU A 11 -8.50 20.96 -5.26
CA LEU A 11 -8.11 21.07 -6.67
C LEU A 11 -8.37 22.46 -7.25
N ASP A 12 -9.48 23.09 -6.87
CA ASP A 12 -9.81 24.44 -7.31
C ASP A 12 -8.90 25.51 -6.65
N LEU A 13 -8.43 25.25 -5.43
CA LEU A 13 -7.45 26.09 -4.74
C LEU A 13 -6.05 25.98 -5.35
N ILE A 14 -5.59 24.76 -5.65
CA ILE A 14 -4.23 24.50 -6.15
C ILE A 14 -4.13 24.75 -7.67
N PHE A 15 -5.17 24.42 -8.43
CA PHE A 15 -5.23 24.58 -9.89
C PHE A 15 -6.50 25.35 -10.29
N PRO A 16 -6.56 26.68 -10.09
CA PRO A 16 -7.76 27.45 -10.40
C PRO A 16 -8.06 27.42 -11.89
N SER A 17 -9.22 26.86 -12.23
CA SER A 17 -9.73 26.78 -13.61
C SER A 17 -10.78 27.85 -13.93
N ARG A 18 -11.33 28.51 -12.90
CA ARG A 18 -12.31 29.60 -13.01
C ARG A 18 -11.64 30.94 -12.76
N GLY A 19 -11.99 31.96 -13.56
CA GLY A 19 -11.43 33.32 -13.44
C GLY A 19 -10.04 33.51 -14.08
N VAL A 20 -9.50 32.47 -14.70
CA VAL A 20 -8.25 32.50 -15.48
C VAL A 20 -8.61 32.34 -16.96
N SER A 21 -7.95 33.07 -17.87
CA SER A 21 -8.22 33.01 -19.30
C SER A 21 -7.00 32.53 -20.09
N GLY A 22 -7.24 32.09 -21.33
CA GLY A 22 -6.19 31.66 -22.25
C GLY A 22 -5.53 30.32 -21.89
N THR A 23 -4.24 30.19 -22.19
CA THR A 23 -3.47 28.94 -22.07
C THR A 23 -3.33 28.44 -20.63
N ALA A 24 -3.33 29.35 -19.65
CA ALA A 24 -3.24 29.00 -18.23
C ALA A 24 -4.47 28.22 -17.74
N ALA A 25 -5.67 28.59 -18.19
CA ALA A 25 -6.91 27.90 -17.83
C ALA A 25 -6.93 26.45 -18.37
N VAL A 26 -6.52 26.28 -19.63
CA VAL A 26 -6.43 24.96 -20.29
C VAL A 26 -5.44 24.05 -19.56
N ASN A 27 -4.27 24.58 -19.17
CA ASN A 27 -3.25 23.82 -18.44
C ASN A 27 -3.73 23.39 -17.05
N ASN A 28 -4.44 24.26 -16.32
CA ASN A 28 -4.98 23.94 -15.00
C ASN A 28 -6.08 22.87 -15.07
N LEU A 29 -6.98 22.95 -16.04
CA LEU A 29 -8.00 21.91 -16.31
C LEU A 29 -7.36 20.54 -16.58
N ARG A 30 -6.29 20.50 -17.39
CA ARG A 30 -5.56 19.26 -17.67
C ARG A 30 -4.95 18.66 -16.40
N ARG A 31 -4.34 19.49 -15.56
CA ARG A 31 -3.75 19.05 -14.28
C ARG A 31 -4.81 18.55 -13.31
N GLN A 32 -5.95 19.24 -13.18
CA GLN A 32 -7.07 18.77 -12.37
C GLN A 32 -7.54 17.38 -12.83
N GLY A 33 -7.69 17.17 -14.15
CA GLY A 33 -8.09 15.87 -14.72
C GLY A 33 -7.10 14.74 -14.43
N LEU A 34 -5.79 15.03 -14.42
CA LEU A 34 -4.75 14.04 -14.11
C LEU A 34 -4.67 13.73 -12.61
N VAL A 35 -4.81 14.74 -11.74
CA VAL A 35 -4.65 14.57 -10.28
C VAL A 35 -5.91 14.01 -9.62
N ARG A 36 -7.11 14.36 -10.11
CA ARG A 36 -8.38 13.98 -9.49
C ARG A 36 -8.50 12.46 -9.25
N PRO A 37 -8.25 11.55 -10.21
CA PRO A 37 -8.36 10.11 -9.95
C PRO A 37 -7.48 9.64 -8.80
N TRP A 38 -6.22 10.09 -8.76
CA TRP A 38 -5.26 9.73 -7.71
C TRP A 38 -5.64 10.30 -6.35
N LEU A 39 -6.19 11.51 -6.31
CA LEU A 39 -6.70 12.09 -5.08
C LEU A 39 -7.77 11.18 -4.48
N PHE A 40 -8.75 10.74 -5.28
CA PHE A 40 -9.85 9.90 -4.82
C PHE A 40 -9.44 8.46 -4.46
N VAL A 41 -8.56 7.85 -5.25
CA VAL A 41 -8.12 6.46 -5.06
C VAL A 41 -7.00 6.35 -4.01
N GLY A 42 -6.19 7.41 -3.86
CA GLY A 42 -5.00 7.45 -3.01
C GLY A 42 -5.24 7.00 -1.56
N PRO A 43 -6.25 7.52 -0.84
CA PRO A 43 -6.53 7.09 0.53
C PRO A 43 -6.84 5.60 0.65
N ALA A 44 -7.61 5.05 -0.29
CA ALA A 44 -7.90 3.62 -0.31
C ALA A 44 -6.63 2.80 -0.57
N LEU A 45 -5.76 3.24 -1.49
CA LEU A 45 -4.47 2.59 -1.75
C LEU A 45 -3.55 2.65 -0.53
N ILE A 46 -3.50 3.77 0.19
CA ILE A 46 -2.68 3.91 1.40
C ILE A 46 -3.14 2.91 2.46
N ILE A 47 -4.45 2.85 2.72
CA ILE A 47 -5.02 1.90 3.67
C ILE A 47 -4.74 0.47 3.23
N LEU A 48 -4.94 0.15 1.95
CA LEU A 48 -4.70 -1.18 1.41
C LEU A 48 -3.23 -1.59 1.53
N ILE A 49 -2.29 -0.68 1.23
CA ILE A 49 -0.85 -0.91 1.36
C ILE A 49 -0.50 -1.16 2.81
N ILE A 50 -0.98 -0.34 3.74
CA ILE A 50 -0.72 -0.55 5.17
C ILE A 50 -1.30 -1.92 5.59
N TYR A 51 -2.54 -2.20 5.22
CA TYR A 51 -3.22 -3.42 5.62
C TYR A 51 -2.55 -4.69 5.08
N LEU A 52 -2.03 -4.69 3.86
CA LEU A 52 -1.41 -5.86 3.23
C LEU A 52 0.11 -5.95 3.47
N ILE A 53 0.83 -4.84 3.29
CA ILE A 53 2.30 -4.86 3.29
C ILE A 53 2.86 -4.88 4.71
N TYR A 54 2.25 -4.15 5.66
CA TYR A 54 2.72 -4.17 7.04
C TYR A 54 2.75 -5.58 7.65
N PRO A 55 1.67 -6.40 7.60
CA PRO A 55 1.72 -7.74 8.18
C PRO A 55 2.69 -8.66 7.45
N VAL A 56 2.89 -8.51 6.13
CA VAL A 56 3.89 -9.27 5.38
C VAL A 56 5.30 -8.94 5.89
N ILE A 57 5.63 -7.66 6.03
CA ILE A 57 6.94 -7.25 6.55
C ILE A 57 7.11 -7.72 8.01
N ALA A 58 6.07 -7.59 8.83
CA ALA A 58 6.10 -8.02 10.24
C ALA A 58 6.31 -9.54 10.37
N THR A 59 5.61 -10.34 9.57
CA THR A 59 5.76 -11.81 9.57
C THR A 59 7.10 -12.25 9.02
N LEU A 60 7.60 -11.60 7.96
CA LEU A 60 8.95 -11.82 7.46
C LEU A 60 9.99 -11.48 8.52
N TRP A 61 9.86 -10.36 9.21
CA TRP A 61 10.76 -9.99 10.31
C TRP A 61 10.71 -11.02 11.43
N LEU A 62 9.51 -11.37 11.91
CA LEU A 62 9.31 -12.35 12.99
C LEU A 62 9.80 -13.75 12.63
N SER A 63 9.82 -14.12 11.35
CA SER A 63 10.35 -15.42 10.90
C SER A 63 11.83 -15.63 11.22
N PHE A 64 12.58 -14.55 11.50
CA PHE A 64 13.99 -14.62 11.93
C PHE A 64 14.16 -14.65 13.46
N PHE A 65 13.05 -14.66 14.21
CA PHE A 65 13.06 -14.71 15.68
C PHE A 65 12.64 -16.10 16.18
N ASP A 66 12.90 -16.36 17.44
CA ASP A 66 12.45 -17.57 18.12
C ASP A 66 10.92 -17.67 18.17
N ARG A 67 10.40 -18.79 18.68
CA ARG A 67 8.95 -19.06 18.72
C ARG A 67 8.17 -18.01 19.51
N GLY A 68 8.83 -17.30 20.44
CA GLY A 68 8.25 -16.21 21.22
C GLY A 68 8.34 -14.85 20.54
N GLY A 69 9.08 -14.72 19.43
CA GLY A 69 9.34 -13.43 18.75
C GLY A 69 10.26 -12.50 19.53
N THR A 70 11.03 -13.02 20.50
CA THR A 70 11.82 -12.22 21.45
C THR A 70 13.31 -12.26 21.15
N SER A 71 13.83 -13.41 20.73
CA SER A 71 15.26 -13.63 20.48
C SER A 71 15.51 -13.81 19.00
N PHE A 72 16.44 -13.05 18.42
CA PHE A 72 16.81 -13.21 17.01
C PHE A 72 17.61 -14.51 16.83
N VAL A 73 17.13 -15.39 15.93
CA VAL A 73 17.72 -16.70 15.64
C VAL A 73 18.23 -16.81 14.19
N GLY A 74 18.11 -15.74 13.40
CA GLY A 74 18.53 -15.72 12.01
C GLY A 74 17.77 -16.75 11.17
N PHE A 75 18.48 -17.57 10.41
CA PHE A 75 17.88 -18.53 9.47
C PHE A 75 17.50 -19.89 10.09
N ALA A 76 17.63 -20.06 11.40
CA ALA A 76 17.39 -21.36 12.06
C ALA A 76 16.00 -21.95 11.76
N ASN A 77 14.96 -21.11 11.73
CA ASN A 77 13.59 -21.55 11.41
C ASN A 77 13.47 -22.07 9.98
N TYR A 78 14.18 -21.46 9.03
CA TYR A 78 14.18 -21.88 7.63
C TYR A 78 14.93 -23.20 7.44
N GLU A 79 16.08 -23.37 8.09
CA GLU A 79 16.82 -24.63 8.04
C GLU A 79 16.02 -25.79 8.66
N TRP A 80 15.33 -25.53 9.77
CA TRP A 80 14.41 -26.50 10.38
C TRP A 80 13.29 -26.89 9.40
N ALA A 81 12.59 -25.90 8.82
CA ALA A 81 11.48 -26.13 7.90
C ALA A 81 11.91 -26.95 6.66
N LEU A 82 13.08 -26.66 6.09
CA LEU A 82 13.59 -27.39 4.92
C LEU A 82 13.93 -28.86 5.22
N ARG A 83 14.21 -29.20 6.48
CA ARG A 83 14.56 -30.56 6.91
C ARG A 83 13.36 -31.31 7.49
N ASP A 84 12.20 -30.66 7.63
CA ASP A 84 11.00 -31.24 8.23
C ASP A 84 10.27 -32.17 7.23
N PRO A 85 10.25 -33.50 7.46
CA PRO A 85 9.55 -34.45 6.59
C PRO A 85 8.04 -34.22 6.56
N ASP A 86 7.44 -33.79 7.68
CA ASP A 86 6.00 -33.58 7.78
C ASP A 86 5.57 -32.36 6.97
N LEU A 87 6.35 -31.28 7.04
CA LEU A 87 6.13 -30.10 6.18
C LEU A 87 6.23 -30.46 4.69
N ARG A 88 7.25 -31.25 4.32
CA ARG A 88 7.41 -31.71 2.93
C ARG A 88 6.21 -32.54 2.46
N ASN A 89 5.75 -33.48 3.29
CA ASN A 89 4.58 -34.30 2.99
C ASN A 89 3.32 -33.44 2.86
N ALA A 90 3.13 -32.47 3.76
CA ALA A 90 1.99 -31.54 3.70
C ALA A 90 1.96 -30.70 2.42
N ILE A 91 3.13 -30.22 1.96
CA ILE A 91 3.23 -29.48 0.69
C ILE A 91 2.85 -30.39 -0.49
N MET A 92 3.40 -31.61 -0.55
CA MET A 92 3.11 -32.54 -1.64
C MET A 92 1.64 -32.99 -1.68
N ASN A 93 0.96 -33.04 -0.54
CA ASN A 93 -0.46 -33.39 -0.46
C ASN A 93 -1.41 -32.27 -0.94
N ASN A 94 -0.93 -31.03 -1.04
CA ASN A 94 -1.75 -29.86 -1.40
C ASN A 94 -1.54 -29.35 -2.84
N ILE A 95 -0.65 -30.00 -3.61
CA ILE A 95 -0.40 -29.73 -5.04
C ILE A 95 -1.16 -30.76 -5.86
#